data_AF-A0A2V9P3U6-F1
#
_entry.id   AF-A0A2V9P3U6-F1
#
_cell.length_a   1.000
_cell.length_b   1.000
_cell.length_c   1.000
_cell.angle_alpha   90.00
_cell.angle_beta   90.00
_cell.angle_gamma   90.00
#
_symmetry.space_group_name_H-M   'P 1'
#
loop_
_entity.id
_entity.type
_entity.pdbx_description
1 polymer ?
#
loop_
_entity_poly.entity_id
_entity_poly.type
_entity_poly.pdbx_seq_one_letter_code
_entity_poly.pdbx_strand_id
1 'polypeptide(L)'
;MLMALRRRSGLLVSLVISVALPLVSQSAPSSNFPWMNTSLSPDDRAALVVKQMTLDEKITLLHGTGHPGLGPMSPLSSGSNGGAGYVVGIPRLGIPGIQMSDAAYGVRASGQNGRYSTALPCNLAAAASWNMDAAYEYGALIGREL
;
A
#
# COMPACT_ATOMS: atom_id res chain seq x y z
N MET A 1 55.60 51.37 6.60
CA MET A 1 54.77 51.75 5.44
C MET A 1 53.69 50.67 5.28
N LEU A 2 52.42 51.08 5.47
CA LEU A 2 51.16 50.30 5.36
C LEU A 2 50.95 49.15 6.37
N MET A 3 49.77 48.86 6.90
CA MET A 3 48.50 49.55 7.14
C MET A 3 47.68 48.60 8.04
N ALA A 4 46.82 49.15 8.90
CA ALA A 4 45.99 48.44 9.87
C ALA A 4 45.00 47.40 9.27
N LEU A 5 44.59 46.41 10.07
CA LEU A 5 43.15 46.12 10.25
C LEU A 5 42.85 45.27 11.51
N ARG A 6 42.07 45.86 12.40
CA ARG A 6 41.37 45.25 13.55
C ARG A 6 39.98 44.84 13.09
N ARG A 7 39.49 43.63 13.42
CA ARG A 7 38.05 43.26 13.51
C ARG A 7 37.91 41.84 14.08
N ARG A 8 37.63 41.72 15.38
CA ARG A 8 36.31 41.46 16.00
C ARG A 8 35.77 40.06 15.72
N SER A 9 35.97 39.17 16.70
CA SER A 9 35.32 37.87 16.85
C SER A 9 33.81 38.04 16.87
N GLY A 10 33.12 37.61 15.81
CA GLY A 10 31.67 37.53 15.74
C GLY A 10 31.22 36.11 16.03
N LEU A 11 30.57 35.91 17.17
CA LEU A 11 29.88 34.67 17.52
C LEU A 11 28.64 34.56 16.60
N LEU A 12 28.66 33.66 15.61
CA LEU A 12 27.51 33.35 14.78
C LEU A 12 26.55 32.43 15.54
N VAL A 13 25.52 33.03 16.16
CA VAL A 13 24.38 32.29 16.70
C VAL A 13 23.52 31.86 15.51
N SER A 14 23.55 30.57 15.17
CA SER A 14 22.62 29.99 14.18
C SER A 14 21.24 29.87 14.81
N LEU A 15 20.30 30.69 14.35
CA LEU A 15 18.88 30.61 14.70
C LEU A 15 18.26 29.46 13.88
N VAL A 16 18.05 28.31 14.51
CA VAL A 16 17.27 27.21 13.94
C VAL A 16 15.79 27.59 14.02
N ILE A 17 15.23 28.07 12.91
CA ILE A 17 13.79 28.29 12.79
C ILE A 17 13.15 26.94 12.49
N SER A 18 12.63 26.27 13.53
CA SER A 18 11.77 25.10 13.37
C SER A 18 10.42 25.55 12.78
N VAL A 19 10.27 25.44 11.47
CA VAL A 19 8.96 25.56 10.81
C VAL A 19 8.18 24.28 11.11
N ALA A 20 7.31 24.33 12.12
CA ALA A 20 6.32 23.29 12.36
C ALA A 20 5.28 23.35 11.23
N LEU A 21 5.46 22.51 10.21
CA LEU A 21 4.41 22.26 9.22
C LEU A 21 3.24 21.59 9.95
N PRO A 22 2.01 22.15 9.90
CA PRO A 22 0.86 21.41 10.38
C PRO A 22 0.71 20.17 9.50
N LEU A 23 0.88 18.99 10.10
CA LEU A 23 0.38 17.74 9.56
C LEU A 23 -1.13 17.90 9.44
N VAL A 24 -1.60 18.32 8.26
CA VAL A 24 -3.00 18.22 7.90
C VAL A 24 -3.27 16.72 7.81
N SER A 25 -3.83 16.16 8.88
CA SER A 25 -4.43 14.83 8.86
C SER A 25 -5.56 14.91 7.84
N GLN A 26 -5.35 14.31 6.67
CA GLN A 26 -6.35 14.24 5.62
C GLN A 26 -7.41 13.24 6.10
N SER A 27 -8.35 13.69 6.93
CA SER A 27 -9.53 12.91 7.27
C SER A 27 -10.30 12.68 5.98
N ALA A 28 -10.19 11.47 5.43
CA ALA A 28 -11.05 11.02 4.34
C ALA A 28 -12.50 11.31 4.74
N PRO A 29 -13.36 11.80 3.83
CA PRO A 29 -14.77 11.98 4.14
C PRO A 29 -15.31 10.67 4.71
N SER A 30 -15.78 10.70 5.95
CA SER A 30 -16.34 9.55 6.63
C SER A 30 -17.72 9.26 6.04
N SER A 31 -17.72 8.70 4.84
CA SER A 31 -18.91 8.11 4.26
C SER A 31 -19.37 7.00 5.20
N ASN A 32 -20.44 7.27 5.96
CA ASN A 32 -20.95 6.35 6.97
C ASN A 32 -21.76 5.22 6.32
N PHE A 33 -21.08 4.40 5.52
CA PHE A 33 -21.71 3.29 4.82
C PHE A 33 -22.05 2.15 5.79
N PRO A 34 -23.23 1.53 5.68
CA PRO A 34 -23.60 0.40 6.54
C PRO A 34 -22.60 -0.77 6.55
N TRP A 35 -21.93 -1.04 5.42
CA TRP A 35 -20.90 -2.08 5.30
C TRP A 35 -19.53 -1.70 5.90
N MET A 36 -19.36 -0.48 6.40
CA MET A 36 -18.16 -0.06 7.14
C MET A 36 -18.29 -0.28 8.66
N ASN A 37 -19.42 -0.80 9.14
CA ASN A 37 -19.59 -1.16 10.55
C ASN A 37 -18.75 -2.40 10.91
N THR A 38 -17.66 -2.20 11.65
CA THR A 38 -16.73 -3.26 12.05
C THR A 38 -17.25 -4.19 13.16
N SER A 39 -18.41 -3.90 13.75
CA SER A 39 -19.09 -4.83 14.67
C SER A 39 -19.81 -5.99 13.97
N LEU A 40 -20.05 -5.88 12.66
CA LEU A 40 -20.63 -6.95 11.84
C LEU A 40 -19.55 -7.88 11.29
N SER A 41 -19.92 -9.12 10.96
CA SER A 41 -19.01 -10.06 10.30
C SER A 41 -18.62 -9.55 8.90
N PRO A 42 -17.44 -9.94 8.36
CA PRO A 42 -17.07 -9.62 6.98
C PRO A 42 -18.14 -10.05 5.96
N ASP A 43 -18.78 -11.21 6.15
CA ASP A 43 -19.81 -11.73 5.26
C ASP A 43 -21.08 -10.87 5.29
N ASP A 44 -21.52 -10.44 6.48
CA ASP A 44 -22.67 -9.53 6.61
C ASP A 44 -22.38 -8.18 5.93
N ARG A 45 -21.17 -7.65 6.11
CA ARG A 45 -20.73 -6.40 5.48
C ARG A 45 -20.66 -6.54 3.95
N ALA A 46 -20.14 -7.66 3.46
CA ALA A 46 -20.12 -7.98 2.03
C ALA A 46 -21.55 -8.07 1.46
N ALA A 47 -22.46 -8.76 2.15
CA ALA A 47 -23.86 -8.89 1.76
C ALA A 47 -24.56 -7.52 1.68
N LEU A 48 -24.25 -6.60 2.61
CA LEU A 48 -24.79 -5.24 2.58
C LEU A 48 -24.32 -4.45 1.35
N VAL A 49 -23.02 -4.48 1.01
CA VAL A 49 -22.50 -3.72 -0.13
C VAL A 49 -22.89 -4.33 -1.47
N VAL A 50 -22.88 -5.66 -1.61
CA VAL A 50 -23.24 -6.35 -2.87
C VAL A 50 -24.70 -6.09 -3.27
N LYS A 51 -25.60 -5.89 -2.29
CA LYS A 51 -26.99 -5.48 -2.53
C LYS A 51 -27.11 -4.07 -3.12
N GLN A 52 -26.13 -3.21 -2.87
CA GLN A 52 -26.10 -1.84 -3.39
C GLN A 52 -25.37 -1.71 -4.74
N MET A 53 -24.70 -2.78 -5.20
CA MET A 53 -23.97 -2.77 -6.46
C MET A 53 -24.89 -2.90 -7.67
N THR A 54 -24.62 -2.13 -8.71
CA THR A 54 -25.17 -2.38 -10.05
C THR A 54 -24.58 -3.66 -10.64
N LEU A 55 -25.17 -4.14 -11.75
CA LEU A 55 -24.58 -5.29 -12.47
C LEU A 55 -23.16 -4.97 -12.97
N ASP A 56 -22.95 -3.77 -13.52
CA ASP A 56 -21.65 -3.34 -14.04
C ASP A 56 -20.58 -3.23 -12.94
N GLU A 57 -20.96 -2.76 -11.76
CA GLU A 57 -20.07 -2.71 -10.59
C GLU A 57 -19.68 -4.13 -10.12
N LYS A 58 -20.61 -5.09 -10.18
CA LYS A 58 -20.30 -6.50 -9.89
C LYS A 58 -19.36 -7.09 -10.92
N ILE A 59 -19.61 -6.85 -12.21
CA ILE A 59 -18.76 -7.32 -13.31
C ILE A 59 -17.35 -6.75 -13.18
N THR A 60 -17.23 -5.48 -12.81
CA THR A 60 -15.93 -4.81 -12.59
C THR A 60 -15.05 -5.57 -11.59
N LEU A 61 -15.63 -6.17 -10.55
CA LEU A 61 -14.89 -6.94 -9.55
C LEU A 61 -14.46 -8.34 -10.01
N LEU A 62 -14.91 -8.80 -11.17
CA LEU A 62 -14.65 -10.14 -11.70
C LEU A 62 -13.51 -10.19 -12.74
N HIS A 63 -12.91 -9.06 -13.09
CA HIS A 63 -11.80 -9.01 -14.05
C HIS A 63 -10.72 -7.99 -13.66
N GLY A 64 -9.49 -8.26 -14.09
CA GLY A 64 -8.38 -7.34 -13.93
C GLY A 64 -8.31 -6.28 -15.03
N THR A 65 -7.27 -5.44 -14.98
CA THR A 65 -6.99 -4.37 -15.96
C THR A 65 -5.97 -4.72 -17.05
N GLY A 66 -5.64 -6.01 -17.21
CA GLY A 66 -4.61 -6.50 -18.15
C GLY A 66 -3.23 -6.69 -17.51
N HIS A 67 -2.30 -7.30 -18.27
CA HIS A 67 -0.92 -7.56 -17.84
C HIS A 67 0.09 -7.00 -18.86
N PRO A 68 1.08 -6.21 -18.43
CA PRO A 68 2.08 -5.65 -19.34
C PRO A 68 2.81 -6.72 -20.15
N GLY A 69 2.87 -6.57 -21.47
CA GLY A 69 3.54 -7.51 -22.37
C GLY A 69 2.76 -8.77 -22.75
N LEU A 70 1.58 -9.00 -22.16
CA LEU A 70 0.70 -10.13 -22.51
C LEU A 70 -0.62 -9.69 -23.18
N GLY A 71 -0.86 -8.39 -23.34
CA GLY A 71 -2.05 -7.87 -24.00
C GLY A 71 -2.24 -6.37 -23.81
N PRO A 72 -3.37 -5.81 -24.30
CA PRO A 72 -3.70 -4.42 -24.06
C PRO A 72 -3.95 -4.16 -22.57
N MET A 73 -3.45 -3.02 -22.09
CA MET A 73 -3.76 -2.52 -20.75
C MET A 73 -5.02 -1.67 -20.79
N SER A 74 -5.91 -1.87 -19.82
CA SER A 74 -7.05 -0.99 -19.62
C SER A 74 -6.57 0.40 -19.16
N PRO A 75 -7.15 1.51 -19.65
CA PRO A 75 -6.88 2.85 -19.11
C PRO A 75 -7.17 2.98 -17.61
N LEU A 76 -8.03 2.12 -17.08
CA LEU A 76 -8.35 2.07 -15.65
C LEU A 76 -7.24 1.46 -14.79
N SER A 77 -6.16 0.95 -15.41
CA SER A 77 -4.98 0.43 -14.71
C SER A 77 -4.13 1.51 -14.01
N SER A 78 -4.46 2.80 -14.18
CA SER A 78 -3.72 3.92 -13.59
C SER A 78 -3.65 3.88 -12.05
N GLY A 79 -4.58 3.18 -11.40
CA GLY A 79 -4.56 2.94 -9.96
C GLY A 79 -3.71 1.73 -9.52
N SER A 80 -3.14 0.97 -10.44
CA SER A 80 -2.29 -0.19 -10.12
C SER A 80 -0.96 0.25 -9.53
N ASN A 81 -0.47 -0.49 -8.54
CA ASN A 81 0.87 -0.30 -7.98
C ASN A 81 1.98 -1.03 -8.76
N GLY A 82 1.68 -1.63 -9.91
CA GLY A 82 2.62 -2.43 -10.69
C GLY A 82 2.79 -3.88 -10.21
N GLY A 83 1.91 -4.33 -9.33
CA GLY A 83 1.85 -5.72 -8.86
C GLY A 83 1.40 -6.72 -9.94
N ALA A 84 1.16 -7.95 -9.51
CA ALA A 84 0.77 -9.07 -10.38
C ALA A 84 -0.65 -8.88 -10.97
N GLY A 85 -1.52 -8.16 -10.28
CA GLY A 85 -2.88 -7.91 -10.72
C GLY A 85 -3.50 -6.67 -10.07
N TYR A 86 -4.49 -6.12 -10.74
CA TYR A 86 -5.27 -4.99 -10.24
C TYR A 86 -6.73 -5.10 -10.69
N VAL A 87 -7.65 -4.99 -9.73
CA VAL A 87 -9.09 -4.88 -9.95
C VAL A 87 -9.52 -3.47 -9.56
N VAL A 88 -10.28 -2.82 -10.43
CA VAL A 88 -10.73 -1.45 -10.23
C VAL A 88 -11.75 -1.40 -9.07
N GLY A 89 -11.60 -0.41 -8.19
CA GLY A 89 -12.53 -0.21 -7.08
C GLY A 89 -13.89 0.35 -7.51
N ILE A 90 -14.78 0.54 -6.54
CA ILE A 90 -16.10 1.15 -6.75
C ILE A 90 -16.19 2.41 -5.87
N PRO A 91 -15.73 3.58 -6.36
CA PRO A 91 -15.66 4.81 -5.56
C PRO A 91 -17.01 5.25 -4.98
N ARG A 92 -18.11 5.03 -5.71
CA ARG A 92 -19.48 5.34 -5.26
C ARG A 92 -19.84 4.66 -3.95
N LEU A 93 -19.32 3.45 -3.72
CA LEU A 93 -19.56 2.64 -2.52
C LEU A 93 -18.39 2.67 -1.53
N GLY A 94 -17.37 3.51 -1.78
CA GLY A 94 -16.15 3.57 -0.96
C GLY A 94 -15.33 2.28 -0.97
N ILE A 95 -15.46 1.45 -2.01
CA ILE A 95 -14.67 0.21 -2.13
C ILE A 95 -13.38 0.53 -2.89
N PRO A 96 -12.19 0.34 -2.29
CA PRO A 96 -10.91 0.58 -2.94
C PRO A 96 -10.64 -0.46 -4.03
N GLY A 97 -9.71 -0.14 -4.94
CA GLY A 97 -9.20 -1.14 -5.88
C GLY A 97 -8.40 -2.23 -5.16
N ILE A 98 -8.43 -3.45 -5.71
CA ILE A 98 -7.72 -4.59 -5.15
C ILE A 98 -6.37 -4.71 -5.85
N GLN A 99 -5.29 -4.48 -5.10
CA GLN A 99 -3.93 -4.74 -5.54
C GLN A 99 -3.57 -6.19 -5.23
N MET A 100 -2.91 -6.86 -6.17
CA MET A 100 -2.47 -8.24 -6.01
C MET A 100 -0.98 -8.31 -6.31
N SER A 101 -0.24 -9.08 -5.52
CA SER A 101 1.18 -9.32 -5.75
C SER A 101 1.52 -10.78 -5.56
N ASP A 102 2.50 -11.24 -6.33
CA ASP A 102 3.28 -12.42 -5.96
C ASP A 102 4.25 -12.03 -4.82
N ALA A 103 4.91 -12.93 -4.11
CA ALA A 103 4.88 -14.39 -4.20
C ALA A 103 4.69 -15.02 -2.82
N ALA A 104 4.58 -16.35 -2.80
CA ALA A 104 4.43 -17.12 -1.57
C ALA A 104 5.66 -17.06 -0.64
N TYR A 105 6.79 -16.51 -1.10
CA TYR A 105 8.07 -16.44 -0.37
C TYR A 105 8.63 -15.01 -0.26
N GLY A 106 7.74 -14.02 -0.29
CA GLY A 106 8.10 -12.60 -0.26
C GLY A 106 7.41 -11.82 -1.37
N VAL A 107 7.26 -10.51 -1.18
CA VAL A 107 6.65 -9.64 -2.20
C VAL A 107 7.57 -9.57 -3.42
N ARG A 108 7.01 -9.84 -4.60
CA ARG A 108 7.71 -9.87 -5.88
C ARG A 108 7.92 -8.46 -6.40
N ALA A 109 9.03 -8.27 -7.12
CA ALA A 109 9.36 -7.04 -7.85
C ALA A 109 9.40 -5.78 -6.97
N SER A 110 9.48 -5.94 -5.64
CA SER A 110 9.49 -4.83 -4.69
C SER A 110 10.64 -3.86 -4.94
N GLY A 111 11.81 -4.37 -5.34
CA GLY A 111 12.95 -3.55 -5.74
C GLY A 111 12.67 -2.61 -6.93
N GLN A 112 11.76 -2.97 -7.85
CA GLN A 112 11.30 -2.10 -8.93
C GLN A 112 10.11 -1.23 -8.50
N ASN A 113 9.24 -1.76 -7.64
CA ASN A 113 7.99 -1.13 -7.20
C ASN A 113 8.16 -0.20 -5.97
N GLY A 114 9.41 0.08 -5.56
CA GLY A 114 9.76 1.12 -4.58
C GLY A 114 9.75 0.69 -3.11
N ARG A 115 9.72 -0.61 -2.80
CA ARG A 115 9.80 -1.14 -1.43
C ARG A 115 10.85 -2.23 -1.32
N TYR A 116 11.65 -2.23 -0.26
CA TYR A 116 12.50 -3.38 0.04
C TYR A 116 11.59 -4.44 0.70
N SER A 117 11.49 -5.62 0.10
CA SER A 117 10.89 -6.80 0.73
C SER A 117 11.94 -7.87 0.96
N THR A 118 11.70 -8.69 1.96
CA THR A 118 12.55 -9.82 2.34
C THR A 118 12.33 -10.96 1.36
N ALA A 119 13.42 -11.43 0.74
CA ALA A 119 13.43 -12.68 0.00
C ALA A 119 13.59 -13.85 0.99
N LEU A 120 12.50 -14.57 1.26
CA LEU A 120 12.48 -15.67 2.21
C LEU A 120 12.98 -16.99 1.55
N PRO A 121 13.37 -17.99 2.35
CA PRO A 121 13.57 -19.36 1.85
C PRO A 121 12.33 -19.84 1.09
N CYS A 122 12.48 -20.70 0.08
CA CYS A 122 11.32 -21.23 -0.64
C CYS A 122 10.39 -22.04 0.27
N ASN A 123 9.13 -22.22 -0.15
CA ASN A 123 8.11 -22.90 0.67
C ASN A 123 8.52 -24.31 1.10
N LEU A 124 9.31 -25.02 0.29
CA LEU A 124 9.85 -26.34 0.65
C LEU A 124 10.84 -26.25 1.82
N ALA A 125 11.70 -25.24 1.84
CA ALA A 125 12.63 -25.01 2.95
C ALA A 125 11.89 -24.58 4.22
N ALA A 126 10.86 -23.73 4.09
CA ALA A 126 9.99 -23.37 5.21
C ALA A 126 9.29 -24.60 5.80
N ALA A 127 8.72 -25.48 4.95
CA ALA A 127 8.09 -26.72 5.38
C ALA A 127 9.08 -27.71 6.02
N ALA A 128 10.29 -27.82 5.48
CA ALA A 128 11.34 -28.69 6.00
C ALA A 128 11.83 -28.32 7.41
N SER A 129 11.47 -27.14 7.92
CA SER A 129 11.72 -26.76 9.31
C SER A 129 10.84 -27.51 10.32
N TRP A 130 9.67 -28.01 9.88
CA TRP A 130 8.64 -28.60 10.74
C TRP A 130 8.27 -27.72 11.96
N ASN A 131 8.37 -26.40 11.80
CA ASN A 131 8.16 -25.43 12.86
C ASN A 131 6.97 -24.52 12.54
N MET A 132 5.90 -24.66 13.33
CA MET A 132 4.67 -23.90 13.16
C MET A 132 4.83 -22.41 13.47
N ASP A 133 5.65 -22.06 14.46
CA ASP A 133 5.93 -20.66 14.82
C ASP A 133 6.72 -19.98 13.69
N ALA A 134 7.70 -20.69 13.12
CA ALA A 134 8.45 -20.20 11.96
C ALA A 134 7.54 -20.00 10.74
N ALA A 135 6.60 -20.91 10.49
CA ALA A 135 5.63 -20.77 9.40
C ALA A 135 4.69 -19.57 9.61
N TYR A 136 4.26 -19.31 10.85
CA TYR A 136 3.47 -18.13 11.19
C TYR A 136 4.24 -16.83 10.93
N GLU A 137 5.47 -16.72 11.45
CA GLU A 137 6.31 -15.52 11.27
C GLU A 137 6.67 -15.29 9.80
N TYR A 138 6.88 -16.37 9.05
CA TYR A 138 7.09 -16.34 7.60
C TYR A 138 5.93 -15.65 6.88
N GLY A 139 4.70 -16.09 7.12
CA GLY A 139 3.51 -15.48 6.52
C GLY A 139 3.23 -14.07 7.03
N ALA A 140 3.42 -13.84 8.34
CA ALA A 140 3.22 -12.53 8.96
C ALA A 140 4.16 -11.47 8.39
N LEU A 141 5.43 -11.82 8.10
CA LEU A 141 6.36 -10.91 7.44
C LEU A 141 5.89 -10.54 6.04
N ILE A 142 5.49 -11.52 5.23
CA ILE A 142 4.97 -11.27 3.88
C ILE A 142 3.77 -10.33 3.95
N GLY A 143 2.82 -10.57 4.87
CA GLY A 143 1.64 -9.72 5.03
C GLY A 143 1.94 -8.30 5.50
N ARG A 144 3.04 -8.06 6.23
CA ARG A 144 3.46 -6.71 6.65
C ARG A 144 4.17 -5.93 5.55
N GLU A 145 4.86 -6.63 4.65
CA GLU A 145 5.63 -6.01 3.57
C GLU A 145 4.82 -5.77 2.28
N LEU A 146 3.65 -6.43 2.16
CA LEU A 146 2.69 -6.27 1.06
C LEU A 146 1.94 -4.93 1.14
#